data_AF-A0A0F0HB21-F1
#
_entry.id   AF-A0A0F0HB21-F1
#
_cell.length_a   1.000
_cell.length_b   1.000
_cell.length_c   1.000
_cell.angle_alpha   90.00
_cell.angle_beta   90.00
_cell.angle_gamma   90.00
#
_symmetry.space_group_name_H-M   'P 1'
#
loop_
_entity.id
_entity.type
_entity.pdbx_description
1 polymer ?
#
loop_
_entity_poly.entity_id
_entity_poly.type
_entity_poly.pdbx_seq_one_letter_code
_entity_poly.pdbx_strand_id
1 'polypeptide(L)'
;TTGGNSLTEGLDLVVEGRAEQVSDPAVVEEVIAAYETKYGAHITSPEGTFHGIGDAFRQGTAVVFALAPTTAYGFGRDDGVYSHTRWTF
;
A
#
# COMPACT_ATOMS: atom_id res chain seq x y z
N THR A 1 -0.47 -6.81 -8.83
CA THR A 1 0.06 -5.44 -9.01
C THR A 1 -1.11 -4.49 -8.88
N THR A 2 -0.95 -3.38 -8.15
CA THR A 2 -1.93 -2.29 -8.15
C THR A 2 -1.52 -1.31 -9.23
N GLY A 3 -2.31 -1.23 -10.30
CA GLY A 3 -2.09 -0.38 -11.46
C GLY A 3 -3.27 -0.55 -12.42
N GLY A 4 -3.63 0.49 -13.17
CA GLY A 4 -4.63 0.35 -14.22
C GLY A 4 -4.16 -0.71 -15.21
N ASN A 5 -4.98 -1.74 -15.48
CA ASN A 5 -4.64 -2.83 -16.40
C ASN A 5 -4.74 -2.39 -17.87
N SER A 6 -4.10 -1.27 -18.20
CA SER A 6 -3.99 -0.75 -19.56
C SER A 6 -2.66 -1.15 -20.17
N LEU A 7 -2.69 -1.59 -21.42
CA LEU A 7 -1.49 -1.98 -22.15
C LEU A 7 -0.75 -0.79 -22.78
N THR A 8 -1.43 0.34 -22.97
CA THR A 8 -0.91 1.47 -23.77
C THR A 8 -0.69 2.75 -22.97
N GLU A 9 -1.27 2.88 -21.78
CA GLU A 9 -1.19 4.11 -20.99
C GLU A 9 -0.87 3.84 -19.51
N GLY A 10 -0.37 4.88 -18.84
CA GLY A 10 -0.17 4.91 -17.40
C GLY A 10 1.23 4.49 -16.95
N LEU A 11 1.38 4.37 -15.64
CA LEU A 11 2.65 4.08 -14.96
C LEU A 11 2.46 2.94 -13.99
N ASP A 12 3.25 1.88 -14.15
CA ASP A 12 3.38 0.83 -13.15
C ASP A 12 4.64 1.05 -12.31
N LEU A 13 4.50 0.91 -10.99
CA LEU A 13 5.60 0.96 -10.03
C LEU A 13 5.80 -0.40 -9.37
N VAL A 14 7.05 -0.87 -9.36
CA VAL A 14 7.51 -1.99 -8.54
C VAL A 14 8.41 -1.42 -7.47
N VAL A 15 8.08 -1.65 -6.20
CA VAL A 15 8.90 -1.22 -5.05
C VAL A 15 9.44 -2.46 -4.36
N GLU A 16 10.75 -2.51 -4.21
CA GLU A 16 11.47 -3.61 -3.57
C GLU A 16 12.01 -3.18 -2.20
N GLY A 17 11.89 -4.07 -1.24
CA GLY A 17 12.41 -3.91 0.11
C GLY A 17 12.12 -5.15 0.94
N ARG A 18 12.80 -5.25 2.07
CA ARG A 18 12.49 -6.31 3.05
C ARG A 18 11.22 -5.92 3.79
N ALA A 19 10.23 -6.81 3.79
CA ALA A 19 9.06 -6.67 4.65
C ALA A 19 9.38 -7.16 6.05
N GLU A 20 9.05 -6.37 7.06
CA GLU A 20 9.21 -6.69 8.47
C GLU A 20 7.89 -6.47 9.20
N GLN A 21 7.54 -7.41 10.08
CA GLN A 21 6.30 -7.31 10.84
C GLN A 21 6.44 -6.17 11.85
N VAL A 22 5.42 -5.30 11.90
CA VAL A 22 5.29 -4.24 12.89
C VAL A 22 4.30 -4.68 13.95
N SER A 23 4.74 -4.64 15.20
CA SER A 23 3.91 -4.93 16.37
C SER A 23 3.96 -3.83 17.42
N ASP A 24 4.69 -2.73 17.17
CA ASP A 24 4.69 -1.56 18.05
C ASP A 24 3.28 -0.94 18.04
N PRO A 25 2.59 -0.87 19.19
CA PRO A 25 1.23 -0.34 19.24
C PRO A 25 1.11 1.10 18.73
N ALA A 26 2.11 1.96 18.97
CA ALA A 26 2.06 3.34 18.51
C ALA A 26 2.09 3.42 16.97
N VAL A 27 2.97 2.64 16.35
CA VAL A 27 3.08 2.56 14.88
C VAL A 27 1.83 1.93 14.27
N VAL A 28 1.25 0.92 14.93
CA VAL A 28 -0.01 0.31 14.49
C VAL A 28 -1.16 1.33 14.50
N GLU A 29 -1.28 2.18 15.51
CA GLU A 29 -2.29 3.24 15.53
C GLU A 29 -2.08 4.26 14.41
N GLU A 30 -0.83 4.63 14.09
CA GLU A 30 -0.54 5.49 12.94
C GLU A 30 -1.01 4.88 11.62
N VAL A 31 -0.82 3.57 11.44
CA VAL A 31 -1.31 2.85 10.26
C VAL A 31 -2.83 2.82 10.20
N ILE A 32 -3.51 2.58 11.33
CA ILE A 32 -4.97 2.62 11.42
C ILE A 32 -5.49 4.00 10.99
N ALA A 33 -4.95 5.07 11.58
CA ALA A 33 -5.35 6.44 11.27
C ALA A 33 -5.12 6.79 9.80
N ALA A 34 -4.00 6.35 9.21
CA ALA A 34 -3.70 6.55 7.80
C ALA A 34 -4.71 5.83 6.89
N TYR A 35 -5.09 4.61 7.24
CA TYR A 35 -6.08 3.82 6.50
C TYR A 35 -7.48 4.43 6.59
N GLU A 36 -7.92 4.81 7.79
CA GLU A 36 -9.20 5.49 8.00
C GLU A 36 -9.26 6.83 7.23
N THR A 37 -8.18 7.61 7.25
CA THR A 37 -8.09 8.86 6.49
C THR A 37 -8.19 8.61 4.98
N LYS A 38 -7.50 7.58 4.47
CA LYS A 38 -7.44 7.29 3.03
C LYS A 38 -8.71 6.68 2.48
N TYR A 39 -9.34 5.76 3.23
CA TYR A 39 -10.45 4.93 2.75
C TYR A 39 -11.81 5.28 3.40
N GLY A 40 -11.82 6.09 4.46
CA GLY A 40 -13.03 6.63 5.06
C GLY A 40 -14.04 5.55 5.46
N ALA A 41 -15.28 5.71 5.01
CA ALA A 41 -16.42 4.86 5.36
C ALA A 41 -16.22 3.38 5.01
N HIS A 42 -15.33 3.04 4.07
CA HIS A 42 -14.99 1.63 3.80
C HIS A 42 -14.36 0.93 5.01
N ILE A 43 -13.80 1.69 5.95
CA ILE A 43 -13.18 1.21 7.19
C ILE A 43 -13.99 1.64 8.42
N THR A 44 -14.50 2.87 8.45
CA THR A 44 -15.09 3.45 9.68
C THR A 44 -16.60 3.21 9.84
N SER A 45 -17.34 2.89 8.77
CA SER A 45 -18.78 2.58 8.87
C SER A 45 -18.99 1.08 9.15
N PRO A 46 -19.99 0.69 9.97
CA PRO A 46 -20.34 -0.71 10.21
C PRO A 46 -20.66 -1.52 8.94
N GLU A 47 -21.10 -0.86 7.87
CA GLU A 47 -21.39 -1.42 6.56
C GLU A 47 -20.17 -1.42 5.62
N GLY A 48 -19.05 -0.87 6.07
CA GLY A 48 -17.80 -0.78 5.31
C GLY A 48 -17.16 -2.15 5.08
N THR A 49 -16.59 -2.35 3.89
CA THR A 49 -15.96 -3.62 3.47
C THR A 49 -14.86 -4.10 4.42
N PHE A 50 -14.13 -3.17 5.04
CA PHE A 50 -13.03 -3.42 5.96
C PHE A 50 -13.35 -2.93 7.38
N HIS A 51 -14.63 -2.81 7.73
CA HIS A 51 -15.03 -2.46 9.07
C HIS A 51 -14.42 -3.42 10.12
N GLY A 52 -13.89 -2.85 11.20
CA GLY A 52 -13.23 -3.61 12.27
C GLY A 52 -11.76 -3.99 12.00
N ILE A 53 -11.19 -3.63 10.85
CA ILE A 53 -9.78 -3.95 10.54
C ILE A 53 -8.80 -3.32 11.54
N GLY A 54 -9.10 -2.12 12.06
CA GLY A 54 -8.26 -1.49 13.08
C GLY A 54 -8.22 -2.28 14.38
N ASP A 55 -9.35 -2.82 14.82
CA ASP A 55 -9.40 -3.71 15.99
C ASP A 55 -8.69 -5.04 15.73
N ALA A 56 -8.78 -5.56 14.50
CA ALA A 56 -8.02 -6.75 14.11
C ALA A 56 -6.51 -6.51 14.17
N PHE A 57 -6.03 -5.31 13.79
CA PHE A 57 -4.63 -4.92 13.96
C PHE A 57 -4.23 -4.82 15.44
N ARG A 58 -5.03 -4.15 16.27
CA ARG A 58 -4.77 -4.02 17.72
C ARG A 58 -4.70 -5.37 18.43
N GLN A 59 -5.55 -6.31 18.03
CA GLN A 59 -5.62 -7.66 18.61
C GLN A 59 -4.60 -8.62 18.00
N GLY A 60 -3.90 -8.22 16.92
CA GLY A 60 -2.95 -9.07 16.20
C GLY A 60 -3.60 -10.21 15.41
N THR A 61 -4.92 -10.18 15.20
CA THR A 61 -5.64 -11.15 14.35
C THR A 61 -5.50 -10.82 12.87
N ALA A 62 -5.15 -9.57 12.55
CA ALA A 62 -4.52 -9.16 11.31
C ALA A 62 -3.18 -8.47 11.66
N VAL A 63 -2.14 -8.74 10.88
CA VAL A 63 -0.78 -8.26 11.17
C VAL A 63 -0.31 -7.22 10.15
N VAL A 64 0.44 -6.23 10.62
CA VAL A 64 0.98 -5.16 9.78
C VAL A 64 2.42 -5.48 9.40
N PHE A 65 2.77 -5.25 8.14
CA PHE A 65 4.15 -5.32 7.67
C PHE A 65 4.57 -3.95 7.13
N ALA A 66 5.73 -3.46 7.58
CA ALA A 66 6.40 -2.32 6.99
C ALA A 66 7.44 -2.81 5.98
N LEU A 67 7.64 -2.03 4.92
CA LEU A 67 8.68 -2.27 3.92
C LEU A 67 9.43 -0.95 3.70
N ALA A 68 10.71 -0.95 4.04
CA ALA A 68 11.61 0.15 3.70
C ALA A 68 12.07 0.00 2.24
N PRO A 69 11.76 0.95 1.34
CA PRO A 69 12.19 0.85 -0.06
C PRO A 69 13.71 0.84 -0.18
N THR A 70 14.24 -0.07 -0.98
CA THR A 70 15.67 -0.16 -1.34
C THR A 70 15.89 0.12 -2.82
N THR A 71 14.93 -0.27 -3.65
CA THR A 71 14.92 0.01 -5.08
C THR A 71 13.47 0.17 -5.52
N ALA A 72 13.24 1.02 -6.51
CA ALA A 72 11.98 1.08 -7.22
C ALA A 72 12.21 1.09 -8.73
N TYR A 73 11.27 0.50 -9.47
CA TYR A 73 11.23 0.48 -10.92
C TYR A 73 9.93 1.08 -11.41
N GLY A 74 10.02 1.99 -12.38
CA GLY A 74 8.88 2.63 -13.02
C GLY A 74 8.82 2.27 -14.49
N PHE A 75 7.68 1.78 -14.93
CA PHE A 75 7.41 1.41 -16.32
C PHE A 75 6.30 2.30 -16.87
N GLY A 76 6.69 3.31 -17.63
CA GLY A 76 5.77 4.27 -18.25
C GLY A 76 5.29 3.77 -19.61
N ARG A 77 4.01 3.95 -19.90
CA ARG A 77 3.35 3.66 -21.17
C ARG A 77 2.62 4.91 -21.64
N ASP A 78 2.89 5.33 -22.87
CA ASP A 78 2.25 6.48 -23.49
C ASP A 78 2.06 6.21 -24.98
N ASP A 79 0.86 5.76 -25.37
CA ASP A 79 0.47 5.46 -26.75
C ASP A 79 1.48 4.60 -27.54
N GLY A 80 2.02 3.56 -26.89
CA GLY A 80 2.99 2.64 -27.48
C GLY A 80 4.45 3.06 -27.32
N VAL A 81 4.72 4.21 -26.68
CA VAL A 81 6.06 4.57 -26.19
C VAL A 81 6.25 4.00 -24.78
N TYR A 82 7.31 3.22 -24.59
CA TYR A 82 7.63 2.57 -23.32
C TYR A 82 8.89 3.15 -22.71
N SER A 83 8.83 3.49 -21.43
CA SER A 83 9.98 4.02 -20.67
C SER A 83 10.24 3.20 -19.41
N HIS A 84 11.50 3.18 -18.98
CA HIS A 84 11.93 2.48 -17.77
C HIS A 84 12.85 3.38 -16.94
N THR A 85 12.51 3.58 -15.67
CA THR A 85 13.32 4.33 -14.71
C THR A 85 13.58 3.46 -13.48
N ARG A 86 14.80 3.52 -12.95
CA ARG A 86 15.17 2.90 -11.68
C ARG A 86 15.58 3.96 -10.67
N TRP A 87 15.06 3.84 -9.46
CA TRP A 87 15.51 4.60 -8.28
C TRP A 87 16.22 3.69 -7.29
N THR A 88 17.23 4.22 -6.60
CA THR A 88 17.92 3.58 -5.47
C THR A 88 17.85 4.55 -4.29
N PHE A 89 17.57 4.03 -3.09
CA PHE A 89 17.39 4.80 -1.87
C PHE A 89 18.52 4.53 -0.87
#